data_AF-A0A051UJU4-F1
#
_entry.id   AF-A0A051UJU4-F1
#
_cell.length_a   1.000
_cell.length_b   1.000
_cell.length_c   1.000
_cell.angle_alpha   90.00
_cell.angle_beta   90.00
_cell.angle_gamma   90.00
#
_symmetry.space_group_name_H-M   'P 1'
#
loop_
_entity.id
_entity.type
_entity.pdbx_description
1 polymer ?
#
loop_
_entity_poly.entity_id
_entity_poly.type
_entity_poly.pdbx_seq_one_letter_code
_entity_poly.pdbx_strand_id
1 'polypeptide(L)'
;MKEGRTISSYLDDANLTDNLERGVHQSYALDRGAVRPRLTVGRGRTRPVKHATLLTALIVMAAVGGTTQALAPRAHAMPAPDTEFVYDVMVRRQYNFASPDEAISYGYKICDKVSNGESYAQLMGEVKSDVVPNDEFAANYLVSYAVNLLCPAQIWQLRHSAAGYRPPPE
;
A
#
# COMPACT_ATOMS: atom_id res chain seq x y z
N MET A 1 -24.91 15.99 -47.55
CA MET A 1 -25.76 16.76 -46.61
C MET A 1 -26.00 15.86 -45.40
N LYS A 2 -25.09 15.92 -44.42
CA LYS A 2 -25.22 16.65 -43.14
C LYS A 2 -26.28 16.00 -42.22
N GLU A 3 -25.93 15.27 -41.16
CA GLU A 3 -25.24 15.65 -39.91
C GLU A 3 -26.27 15.82 -38.78
N GLY A 4 -25.95 15.31 -37.58
CA GLY A 4 -26.67 15.65 -36.35
C GLY A 4 -27.15 14.46 -35.52
N ARG A 5 -26.23 13.66 -34.97
CA ARG A 5 -26.50 12.90 -33.73
C ARG A 5 -25.49 13.32 -32.67
N THR A 6 -25.84 14.44 -32.04
CA THR A 6 -25.69 14.79 -30.63
C THR A 6 -24.38 14.40 -29.93
N ILE A 7 -23.48 15.38 -29.91
CA ILE A 7 -22.21 15.49 -29.17
C ILE A 7 -22.48 15.70 -27.66
N SER A 8 -23.44 14.98 -27.07
CA SER A 8 -23.85 15.20 -25.66
C SER A 8 -23.58 14.01 -24.76
N SER A 9 -23.22 12.82 -25.27
CA SER A 9 -22.86 11.68 -24.41
C SER A 9 -21.36 11.50 -24.21
N TYR A 10 -20.52 12.34 -24.82
CA TYR A 10 -19.05 12.25 -24.72
C TYR A 10 -18.44 13.23 -23.72
N LEU A 11 -19.24 14.18 -23.20
CA LEU A 11 -18.78 15.19 -22.24
C LEU A 11 -19.02 14.76 -20.78
N ASP A 12 -19.74 13.66 -20.53
CA ASP A 12 -19.90 13.12 -19.17
C ASP A 12 -18.70 12.24 -18.74
N ASP A 13 -17.94 11.66 -19.68
CA ASP A 13 -16.75 10.86 -19.36
C ASP A 13 -15.53 11.71 -18.98
N ALA A 14 -15.41 12.94 -19.52
CA ALA A 14 -14.30 13.83 -19.19
C ALA A 14 -14.38 14.39 -17.76
N ASN A 15 -15.56 14.40 -17.15
CA ASN A 15 -15.73 14.84 -15.77
C ASN A 15 -15.42 13.70 -14.77
N LEU A 16 -15.52 12.43 -15.17
CA LEU A 16 -15.24 11.30 -14.29
C LEU A 16 -13.73 11.10 -14.07
N THR A 17 -12.92 11.32 -15.10
CA THR A 17 -11.46 11.24 -15.02
C THR A 17 -10.86 12.39 -14.19
N ASP A 18 -11.39 13.62 -14.31
CA ASP A 18 -10.93 14.78 -13.52
C ASP A 18 -11.23 14.62 -12.01
N ASN A 19 -12.36 13.97 -11.67
CA ASN A 19 -12.69 13.65 -10.28
C ASN A 19 -11.84 12.50 -9.71
N LEU A 20 -11.35 11.57 -10.54
CA LEU A 20 -10.48 10.47 -10.09
C LEU A 20 -9.05 10.96 -9.80
N GLU A 21 -8.52 11.87 -10.62
CA GLU A 21 -7.21 12.50 -10.37
C GLU A 21 -7.26 13.39 -9.13
N ARG A 22 -8.35 14.15 -8.91
CA ARG A 22 -8.55 14.91 -7.66
C ARG A 22 -8.69 14.00 -6.43
N GLY A 23 -9.31 12.81 -6.55
CA GLY A 23 -9.46 11.86 -5.44
C GLY A 23 -8.15 11.19 -5.01
N VAL A 24 -7.30 10.82 -5.97
CA VAL A 24 -5.97 10.27 -5.71
C VAL A 24 -5.06 11.36 -5.12
N HIS A 25 -5.17 12.60 -5.61
CA HIS A 25 -4.39 13.71 -5.08
C HIS A 25 -4.83 14.18 -3.68
N GLN A 26 -6.11 14.04 -3.31
CA GLN A 26 -6.59 14.35 -1.95
C GLN A 26 -6.10 13.35 -0.90
N SER A 27 -5.88 12.08 -1.30
CA SER A 27 -5.58 10.98 -0.37
C SER A 27 -4.18 11.08 0.26
N TYR A 28 -3.19 11.68 -0.42
CA TYR A 28 -1.86 11.90 0.16
C TYR A 28 -1.76 13.17 1.02
N ALA A 29 -2.78 14.04 1.02
CA ALA A 29 -2.75 15.34 1.69
C ALA A 29 -3.47 15.36 3.06
N LEU A 30 -4.16 14.29 3.44
CA LEU A 30 -4.97 14.23 4.67
C LEU A 30 -4.24 13.71 5.92
N ASP A 31 -2.93 13.47 5.87
CA ASP A 31 -2.12 13.14 7.05
C ASP A 31 -1.48 14.39 7.70
N ARG A 32 -2.22 15.50 7.71
CA ARG A 32 -1.92 16.70 8.52
C ARG A 32 -3.18 17.21 9.22
N GLY A 33 -3.83 16.33 9.97
CA GLY A 33 -4.98 16.66 10.82
C GLY A 33 -4.60 16.56 12.29
N ALA A 34 -4.29 17.71 12.90
CA ALA A 34 -3.98 17.90 14.31
C ALA A 34 -4.78 17.00 15.28
N VAL A 35 -4.08 16.13 16.02
CA VAL A 35 -4.59 15.53 17.25
C VAL A 35 -4.79 16.67 18.26
N ARG A 36 -6.02 17.16 18.37
CA ARG A 36 -6.42 18.09 19.44
C ARG A 36 -6.67 17.25 20.70
N PRO A 37 -5.88 17.38 21.77
CA PRO A 37 -6.26 16.77 23.03
C PRO A 37 -7.49 17.49 23.58
N ARG A 38 -8.56 16.73 23.82
CA ARG A 38 -9.78 17.20 24.47
C ARG A 38 -9.46 17.43 25.94
N LEU A 39 -9.17 18.68 26.31
CA LEU A 39 -9.11 19.12 27.71
C LEU A 39 -10.50 18.98 28.32
N THR A 40 -10.68 17.97 29.19
CA THR A 40 -11.85 17.89 30.06
C THR A 40 -11.69 18.88 31.21
N VAL A 41 -12.42 19.98 31.12
CA VAL A 41 -12.66 20.94 32.20
C VAL A 41 -13.41 20.25 33.34
N GLY A 42 -12.90 20.43 34.57
CA GLY A 42 -13.33 19.72 35.76
C GLY A 42 -14.64 20.18 36.39
N ARG A 43 -15.03 19.48 37.47
CA ARG A 43 -15.95 20.00 38.49
C ARG A 43 -15.50 19.51 39.86
N GLY A 44 -14.89 20.43 40.61
CA GLY A 44 -14.49 20.20 41.99
C GLY A 44 -15.69 20.04 42.92
N ARG A 45 -15.56 19.14 43.88
CA ARG A 45 -16.36 19.11 45.10
C ARG A 45 -15.40 19.08 46.28
N THR A 46 -15.19 20.24 46.88
CA THR A 46 -14.43 20.42 48.12
C THR A 46 -15.21 19.83 49.29
N ARG A 47 -14.57 18.97 50.10
CA ARG A 47 -14.95 18.72 51.48
C ARG A 47 -13.74 19.02 52.37
N PRO A 48 -13.92 19.69 53.53
CA PRO A 48 -12.81 20.11 54.36
C PRO A 48 -12.45 18.98 55.31
N VAL A 49 -11.19 18.53 55.33
CA VAL A 49 -10.68 17.74 56.47
C VAL A 49 -9.26 18.20 56.81
N LYS A 50 -9.12 18.54 58.09
CA LYS A 50 -8.00 19.21 58.74
C LYS A 50 -6.85 18.22 58.98
N HIS A 51 -6.03 17.96 57.97
CA HIS A 51 -4.73 17.30 58.18
C HIS A 51 -3.64 18.03 57.41
N ALA A 52 -3.54 19.32 57.74
CA ALA A 52 -2.37 20.10 57.46
C ALA A 52 -1.15 19.42 58.09
N THR A 53 -0.01 19.54 57.43
CA THR A 53 1.34 19.35 57.99
C THR A 53 2.04 17.99 57.85
N LEU A 54 1.61 17.04 57.00
CA LEU A 54 2.49 15.89 56.65
C LEU A 54 2.39 15.35 55.21
N LEU A 55 1.53 15.91 54.34
CA LEU A 55 1.40 15.48 52.93
C LEU A 55 2.04 16.44 51.92
N THR A 56 2.57 17.58 52.37
CA THR A 56 3.21 18.58 51.50
C THR A 56 4.62 18.20 51.06
N ALA A 57 5.25 17.19 51.66
CA ALA A 57 6.61 16.78 51.30
C ALA A 57 6.69 15.84 50.08
N LEU A 58 5.60 15.15 49.71
CA LEU A 58 5.62 14.20 48.59
C LEU A 58 5.23 14.79 47.23
N ILE A 59 4.71 16.02 47.19
CA ILE A 59 4.31 16.67 45.93
C ILE A 59 5.49 17.40 45.26
N VAL A 60 6.55 17.75 46.01
CA VAL A 60 7.68 18.52 45.47
C VAL A 60 8.64 17.66 44.64
N MET A 61 8.69 16.34 44.84
CA MET A 61 9.53 15.45 44.01
C MET A 61 8.93 15.07 42.66
N ALA A 62 7.65 15.38 42.39
CA ALA A 62 7.03 15.10 41.10
C ALA A 62 7.22 16.22 40.06
N ALA A 63 7.81 17.35 40.43
CA ALA A 63 7.89 18.54 39.57
C ALA A 63 9.19 18.65 38.74
N VAL A 64 10.21 17.81 38.96
CA VAL A 64 11.50 17.89 38.25
C VAL A 64 11.65 16.80 37.16
N GLY A 65 10.72 15.83 37.09
CA GLY A 65 10.79 14.71 36.14
C GLY A 65 10.13 14.94 34.77
N GLY A 66 9.66 16.15 34.47
CA GLY A 66 8.97 16.45 33.21
C GLY A 66 9.77 17.41 32.35
N THR A 67 10.29 16.96 31.20
CA THR A 67 10.33 17.68 29.89
C THR A 67 11.39 17.18 28.90
N THR A 68 12.14 16.10 29.14
CA THR A 68 12.84 15.44 28.03
C THR A 68 11.90 14.44 27.36
N GLN A 69 10.87 14.94 26.69
CA GLN A 69 10.24 14.18 25.60
C GLN A 69 11.32 14.07 24.52
N ALA A 70 12.19 13.06 24.63
CA ALA A 70 13.07 12.70 23.53
C ALA A 70 12.16 12.46 22.33
N LEU A 71 12.23 13.34 21.33
CA LEU A 71 11.55 13.08 20.06
C LEU A 71 12.08 11.73 19.60
N ALA A 72 11.24 10.69 19.66
CA ALA A 72 11.58 9.42 19.09
C ALA A 72 11.99 9.67 17.64
N PRO A 73 13.14 9.14 17.18
CA PRO A 73 13.52 9.25 15.78
C PRO A 73 12.33 8.83 14.92
N ARG A 74 11.98 9.62 13.91
CA ARG A 74 10.97 9.17 12.94
C ARG A 74 11.49 7.90 12.29
N ALA A 75 10.80 6.79 12.52
CA ALA A 75 11.04 5.56 11.78
C ALA A 75 10.64 5.83 10.33
N HIS A 76 11.64 5.99 9.46
CA HIS A 76 11.44 5.87 8.04
C HIS A 76 11.38 4.37 7.76
N ALA A 77 10.19 3.85 7.42
CA ALA A 77 10.10 2.52 6.86
C ALA A 77 10.92 2.53 5.58
N MET A 78 12.04 1.79 5.56
CA MET A 78 12.81 1.59 4.36
C MET A 78 12.09 0.48 3.58
N PRO A 79 11.52 0.76 2.39
CA PRO A 79 10.92 -0.28 1.58
C PRO A 79 11.99 -1.33 1.26
N ALA A 80 11.70 -2.60 1.53
CA ALA A 80 12.57 -3.72 1.20
C ALA A 80 11.85 -4.65 0.21
N PRO A 81 11.54 -4.17 -1.01
CA PRO A 81 10.64 -4.86 -1.94
C PRO A 81 11.15 -6.25 -2.33
N ASP A 82 12.48 -6.39 -2.50
CA ASP A 82 13.10 -7.68 -2.82
C ASP A 82 12.89 -8.71 -1.69
N THR A 83 13.01 -8.27 -0.43
CA THR A 83 12.84 -9.13 0.73
C THR A 83 11.39 -9.56 0.88
N GLU A 84 10.46 -8.61 0.76
CA GLU A 84 9.01 -8.88 0.77
C GLU A 84 8.63 -9.86 -0.34
N PHE A 85 9.10 -9.64 -1.56
CA PHE A 85 8.86 -10.53 -2.70
C PHE A 85 9.37 -11.95 -2.45
N VAL A 86 10.61 -12.10 -1.96
CA VAL A 86 11.17 -13.42 -1.62
C VAL A 86 10.31 -14.14 -0.59
N TYR A 87 9.87 -13.43 0.47
CA TYR A 87 8.99 -14.01 1.48
C TYR A 87 7.66 -14.50 0.89
N ASP A 88 7.10 -13.77 -0.07
CA ASP A 88 5.82 -14.10 -0.68
C ASP A 88 5.89 -15.32 -1.62
N VAL A 89 7.04 -15.59 -2.23
CA VAL A 89 7.18 -16.60 -3.29
C VAL A 89 7.96 -17.83 -2.85
N MET A 90 9.05 -17.69 -2.08
CA MET A 90 9.95 -18.83 -1.85
C MET A 90 9.40 -19.92 -0.93
N VAL A 91 8.45 -19.59 -0.06
CA VAL A 91 7.82 -20.58 0.83
C VAL A 91 6.66 -21.33 0.18
N ARG A 92 6.29 -20.96 -1.05
CA ARG A 92 5.18 -21.57 -1.79
C ARG A 92 5.66 -22.77 -2.57
N ARG A 93 4.88 -23.86 -2.52
CA ARG A 93 5.23 -25.13 -3.17
C ARG A 93 5.15 -25.06 -4.70
N GLN A 94 4.44 -24.07 -5.21
CA GLN A 94 4.16 -23.90 -6.63
C GLN A 94 5.38 -23.41 -7.43
N TYR A 95 6.37 -22.84 -6.75
CA TYR A 95 7.57 -22.27 -7.36
C TYR A 95 8.79 -23.01 -6.85
N ASN A 96 9.74 -23.30 -7.72
CA ASN A 96 10.94 -24.06 -7.37
C ASN A 96 12.22 -23.25 -7.64
N PHE A 97 12.31 -22.08 -7.02
CA PHE A 97 13.53 -21.26 -7.05
C PHE A 97 14.63 -21.90 -6.21
N ALA A 98 15.85 -22.01 -6.74
CA ALA A 98 17.00 -22.56 -6.02
C ALA A 98 17.58 -21.59 -4.99
N SER A 99 17.32 -20.29 -5.13
CA SER A 99 17.80 -19.25 -4.22
C SER A 99 16.93 -17.98 -4.21
N PRO A 100 17.04 -17.12 -3.18
CA PRO A 100 16.41 -15.80 -3.16
C PRO A 100 16.77 -14.93 -4.35
N ASP A 101 18.05 -14.91 -4.74
CA ASP A 101 18.52 -14.10 -5.86
C ASP A 101 17.91 -14.55 -7.19
N GLU A 102 17.68 -15.86 -7.35
CA GLU A 102 16.97 -16.40 -8.52
C GLU A 102 15.51 -15.96 -8.55
N ALA A 103 14.82 -16.02 -7.40
CA ALA A 103 13.44 -15.55 -7.30
C ALA A 103 13.36 -14.06 -7.67
N ILE A 104 14.22 -13.23 -7.09
CA ILE A 104 14.29 -11.78 -7.38
C ILE A 104 14.57 -11.54 -8.87
N SER A 105 15.56 -12.25 -9.43
CA SER A 105 15.89 -12.19 -10.85
C SER A 105 14.69 -12.55 -11.73
N TYR A 106 13.92 -13.58 -11.36
CA TYR A 106 12.69 -13.95 -12.04
C TYR A 106 11.61 -12.86 -11.96
N GLY A 107 11.43 -12.26 -10.78
CA GLY A 107 10.52 -11.13 -10.58
C GLY A 107 10.86 -9.93 -11.47
N TYR A 108 12.14 -9.55 -11.58
CA TYR A 108 12.56 -8.48 -12.48
C TYR A 108 12.41 -8.85 -13.97
N LYS A 109 12.58 -10.13 -14.35
CA LYS A 109 12.27 -10.58 -15.72
C LYS A 109 10.78 -10.38 -16.06
N ILE A 110 9.88 -10.62 -15.11
CA ILE A 110 8.45 -10.27 -15.28
C ILE A 110 8.28 -8.76 -15.50
N CYS A 111 8.95 -7.95 -14.68
CA CYS A 111 8.91 -6.48 -14.82
C CYS A 111 9.40 -6.00 -16.19
N ASP A 112 10.48 -6.59 -16.71
CA ASP A 112 11.01 -6.26 -18.04
C ASP A 112 10.00 -6.59 -19.14
N LYS A 113 9.34 -7.75 -19.08
CA LYS A 113 8.29 -8.14 -20.03
C LYS A 113 7.13 -7.13 -20.05
N VAL A 114 6.64 -6.74 -18.87
CA VAL A 114 5.58 -5.74 -18.76
C VAL A 114 6.04 -4.38 -19.29
N SER A 115 7.27 -3.97 -18.96
CA SER A 115 7.86 -2.72 -19.45
C SER A 115 8.05 -2.70 -20.97
N ASN A 116 8.28 -3.87 -21.58
CA ASN A 116 8.38 -4.03 -23.03
C ASN A 116 7.01 -4.12 -23.73
N GLY A 117 5.91 -4.00 -22.98
CA GLY A 117 4.55 -3.98 -23.53
C GLY A 117 3.97 -5.36 -23.80
N GLU A 118 4.53 -6.42 -23.23
CA GLU A 118 3.96 -7.76 -23.34
C GLU A 118 2.53 -7.80 -22.77
N SER A 119 1.62 -8.49 -23.47
CA SER A 119 0.23 -8.57 -23.01
C SER A 119 0.12 -9.47 -21.77
N TYR A 120 -0.84 -9.16 -20.89
CA TYR A 120 -1.11 -9.97 -19.69
C TYR A 120 -1.35 -11.44 -20.04
N ALA A 121 -2.05 -11.72 -21.15
CA ALA A 121 -2.33 -13.08 -21.59
C ALA A 121 -1.06 -13.87 -21.99
N GLN A 122 -0.12 -13.22 -22.69
CA GLN A 122 1.17 -13.82 -23.04
C GLN A 122 2.00 -14.09 -21.79
N LEU A 123 2.15 -13.07 -20.95
CA LEU A 123 2.90 -13.15 -19.70
C LEU A 123 2.36 -14.26 -18.79
N MET A 124 1.04 -14.35 -18.63
CA MET A 124 0.40 -15.42 -17.87
C MET A 124 0.67 -16.79 -18.47
N GLY A 125 0.57 -16.95 -19.80
CA GLY A 125 0.85 -18.23 -20.46
C GLY A 125 2.28 -18.72 -20.24
N GLU A 126 3.26 -17.80 -20.29
CA GLU A 126 4.66 -18.10 -20.03
C GLU A 126 4.90 -18.44 -18.55
N VAL A 127 4.45 -17.59 -17.63
CA VAL A 127 4.63 -17.83 -16.19
C VAL A 127 3.93 -19.13 -15.76
N LYS A 128 2.76 -19.44 -16.31
CA LYS A 128 2.07 -20.71 -16.00
C LYS A 128 2.88 -21.94 -16.38
N SER A 129 3.70 -21.85 -17.43
CA SER A 129 4.59 -22.94 -17.82
C SER A 129 5.77 -23.16 -16.86
N ASP A 130 6.09 -22.16 -16.03
CA ASP A 130 7.18 -22.20 -15.04
C ASP A 130 6.72 -22.61 -13.63
N VAL A 131 5.40 -22.60 -13.36
CA VAL A 131 4.82 -22.98 -12.06
C VAL A 131 4.32 -24.42 -12.07
N VAL A 132 4.42 -25.12 -10.93
CA VAL A 132 4.02 -26.53 -10.79
C VAL A 132 3.02 -26.72 -9.63
N PRO A 133 1.80 -27.21 -9.89
CA PRO A 133 1.21 -27.49 -11.20
C PRO A 133 1.01 -26.18 -12.00
N ASN A 134 0.81 -26.31 -13.32
CA ASN A 134 0.56 -25.23 -14.30
C ASN A 134 -0.79 -24.53 -14.02
N ASP A 135 -0.87 -23.88 -12.85
CA ASP A 135 -2.05 -23.33 -12.22
C ASP A 135 -2.12 -21.82 -12.45
N GLU A 136 -3.29 -21.38 -12.91
CA GLU A 136 -3.54 -19.98 -13.26
C GLU A 136 -3.48 -19.08 -12.03
N PHE A 137 -3.95 -19.56 -10.88
CA PHE A 137 -3.96 -18.81 -9.64
C PHE A 137 -2.54 -18.56 -9.12
N ALA A 138 -1.68 -19.58 -9.15
CA ALA A 138 -0.27 -19.46 -8.80
C ALA A 138 0.46 -18.48 -9.74
N ALA A 139 0.28 -18.60 -11.05
CA ALA A 139 0.89 -17.68 -12.00
C ALA A 139 0.45 -16.21 -11.77
N ASN A 140 -0.85 -16.00 -11.53
CA ASN A 140 -1.40 -14.67 -11.31
C ASN A 140 -0.86 -14.04 -10.01
N TYR A 141 -0.72 -14.86 -8.95
CA TYR A 141 -0.11 -14.40 -7.70
C TYR A 141 1.32 -13.93 -7.93
N LEU A 142 2.13 -14.73 -8.63
CA LEU A 142 3.53 -14.43 -8.90
C LEU A 142 3.69 -13.14 -9.73
N VAL A 143 2.92 -13.00 -10.81
CA VAL A 143 2.92 -11.80 -11.66
C VAL A 143 2.48 -10.56 -10.87
N SER A 144 1.38 -10.66 -10.11
CA SER A 144 0.85 -9.53 -9.35
C SER A 144 1.82 -9.02 -8.30
N TYR A 145 2.49 -9.92 -7.56
CA TYR A 145 3.46 -9.54 -6.53
C TYR A 145 4.76 -9.00 -7.11
N ALA A 146 5.25 -9.58 -8.21
CA ALA A 146 6.43 -9.07 -8.91
C ALA A 146 6.21 -7.61 -9.33
N VAL A 147 5.07 -7.31 -9.97
CA VAL A 147 4.80 -5.95 -10.44
C VAL A 147 4.47 -4.99 -9.29
N ASN A 148 3.71 -5.43 -8.29
CA ASN A 148 3.32 -4.57 -7.18
C ASN A 148 4.51 -4.15 -6.30
N LEU A 149 5.47 -5.06 -6.07
CA LEU A 149 6.60 -4.80 -5.18
C LEU A 149 7.84 -4.29 -5.93
N LEU A 150 8.21 -4.93 -7.05
CA LEU A 150 9.51 -4.69 -7.70
C LEU A 150 9.45 -3.58 -8.76
N CYS A 151 8.32 -3.42 -9.45
CA CYS A 151 8.17 -2.41 -10.50
C CYS A 151 6.82 -1.68 -10.47
N PRO A 152 6.51 -0.92 -9.39
CA PRO A 152 5.21 -0.27 -9.21
C PRO A 152 4.87 0.75 -10.32
N ALA A 153 5.87 1.29 -11.00
CA ALA A 153 5.66 2.15 -12.19
C ALA A 153 4.90 1.43 -13.33
N GLN A 154 4.97 0.10 -13.38
CA GLN A 154 4.35 -0.72 -14.43
C GLN A 154 2.96 -1.28 -14.07
N ILE A 155 2.43 -0.95 -12.89
CA ILE A 155 1.09 -1.40 -12.47
C ILE A 155 0.01 -0.98 -13.48
N TRP A 156 0.10 0.25 -14.00
CA TRP A 156 -0.87 0.73 -14.99
C TRP A 156 -0.79 -0.10 -16.28
N GLN A 157 0.41 -0.35 -16.79
CA GLN A 157 0.63 -1.13 -18.01
C GLN A 157 0.10 -2.57 -17.86
N LEU A 158 0.40 -3.23 -16.74
CA LEU A 158 -0.11 -4.57 -16.44
C LEU A 158 -1.64 -4.59 -16.41
N ARG A 159 -2.28 -3.63 -15.71
CA ARG A 159 -3.74 -3.57 -15.61
C ARG A 159 -4.41 -3.25 -16.94
N HIS A 160 -3.81 -2.37 -17.73
CA HIS A 160 -4.28 -2.05 -19.06
C HIS A 160 -4.23 -3.27 -19.98
N SER A 161 -3.13 -4.02 -19.96
CA SER A 161 -2.97 -5.22 -20.78
C SER A 161 -3.80 -6.42 -20.29
N ALA A 162 -4.24 -6.42 -19.04
CA ALA A 162 -5.17 -7.39 -18.47
C ALA A 162 -6.65 -7.09 -18.77
N ALA A 163 -6.97 -5.96 -19.41
CA ALA A 163 -8.35 -5.57 -19.66
C ALA A 163 -9.08 -6.62 -20.51
N GLY A 164 -10.18 -7.16 -19.98
CA GLY A 164 -10.96 -8.19 -20.65
C GLY A 164 -10.33 -9.58 -20.66
N TYR A 165 -9.20 -9.76 -19.96
CA TYR A 165 -8.57 -11.07 -19.81
C TYR A 165 -9.54 -12.06 -19.15
N ARG A 166 -9.65 -13.25 -19.76
CA ARG A 166 -10.36 -14.39 -19.20
C ARG A 166 -9.41 -15.58 -19.18
N PRO A 167 -9.17 -16.18 -18.00
CA PRO A 167 -8.34 -17.36 -17.94
C PRO A 167 -8.97 -18.51 -18.75
N PRO A 168 -8.15 -19.36 -19.39
CA PRO A 168 -8.65 -20.54 -20.08
C PRO A 168 -9.35 -21.47 -19.08
N PRO A 169 -10.32 -22.28 -19.54
CA PRO A 169 -10.90 -23.33 -18.70
C PRO A 169 -9.80 -24.33 -18.28
N GLU A 170 -9.85 -24.76 -17.02
CA GLU A 170 -8.94 -25.77 -16.44
C GLU A 170 -9.22 -27.19 -16.93
#